data_AF-A0A7L2BNI4-F1
#
_entry.id   AF-A0A7L2BNI4-F1
#
_cell.length_a   1.000
_cell.length_b   1.000
_cell.length_c   1.000
_cell.angle_alpha   90.00
_cell.angle_beta   90.00
_cell.angle_gamma   90.00
#
_symmetry.space_group_name_H-M   'P 1'
#
loop_
_entity.id
_entity.type
_entity.pdbx_description
1 polymer ?
#
loop_
_entity_poly.entity_id
_entity_poly.type
_entity_poly.pdbx_seq_one_letter_code
_entity_poly.pdbx_strand_id
1 'polypeptide(L)'
;RALLGQHYTETHYSADGSEITEKPDTQDHCFYQGSVRGHPDSAASISTCSGLSGFFRVNETTFLLEPLEGAVGGRHAVYRAAHLRGKRGTCREPAATLQYDREPKIPAAMKLYRWKSGPVQKGPRYVELVLVADNQEFRKHKDLRTVQNRMKEIVNHVDKLYQPLRLRVALIGLEVWNHRDKITVSPNPEVTLDNFLHWREAELLRKKPHDNAQLITGVDFHGNTVGLAKKLVMCTRDSGGVNQDHSTNPIGAASTMAHEMGHNLGMSHDEDVAGCRCPVPKADGGCVMAGSVGLVYPKLFSRCSEQDMWQFLGDPRTGCLRNAPRADELYGGPVCGNQFVERGEQCDCGTPEECSDRCCNATTCQLREGAECARGECCQDCKVKAAGALCRASKNDCDLAEHCSGLSAECPEDVFQENGISCQHGTGYCYNGACPSHGEQCRALWGAGRAVRGRVPAAATGAHGPVSRRDVKCGTLLCLSDNTQPILGSGYYSFGYYFGRFKCKAVIAGNDAGEAAELRLVPTGAKCGEEMVCYAGRCQNLLVYGDKNCSAKCNNHGVCNHRRECHCDPGWAAPYCEQEISGIAAGSGSVVLAAVLAVLALAGIGLGSGVVLLRARAARRSHKG
;
A
#
# COMPACT_ATOMS: atom_id res chain seq x y z
N ARG A 1 17.58 -11.66 0.83
CA ARG A 1 17.80 -11.61 -0.63
C ARG A 1 16.59 -10.98 -1.35
N ALA A 2 15.36 -11.15 -0.87
CA ALA A 2 14.16 -10.63 -1.52
C ALA A 2 13.85 -9.12 -1.29
N LEU A 3 14.74 -8.22 -1.74
CA LEU A 3 14.47 -6.76 -1.70
C LEU A 3 13.83 -6.25 -3.01
N LEU A 4 14.30 -6.75 -4.16
CA LEU A 4 13.93 -6.22 -5.48
C LEU A 4 12.84 -7.08 -6.10
N GLY A 5 11.96 -6.47 -6.89
CA GLY A 5 11.00 -7.23 -7.67
C GLY A 5 11.60 -7.86 -8.95
N GLN A 6 11.00 -8.88 -9.56
CA GLN A 6 11.42 -9.40 -10.89
C GLN A 6 11.03 -8.46 -12.04
N HIS A 7 9.93 -7.73 -11.89
CA HIS A 7 9.58 -6.60 -12.76
C HIS A 7 10.19 -5.28 -12.28
N TYR A 8 11.23 -5.38 -11.44
CA TYR A 8 12.03 -4.23 -11.08
C TYR A 8 12.60 -3.59 -12.34
N THR A 9 12.42 -2.29 -12.41
CA THR A 9 12.93 -1.47 -13.50
C THR A 9 13.81 -0.39 -12.91
N GLU A 10 14.94 -0.16 -13.57
CA GLU A 10 15.80 0.98 -13.30
C GLU A 10 15.65 1.98 -14.44
N THR A 11 15.15 3.16 -14.11
CA THR A 11 14.95 4.25 -15.06
C THR A 11 16.01 5.33 -14.84
N HIS A 12 16.71 5.68 -15.90
CA HIS A 12 17.66 6.79 -15.95
C HIS A 12 17.54 7.51 -17.31
N TYR A 13 18.34 8.55 -17.52
CA TYR A 13 18.23 9.41 -18.70
C TYR A 13 19.57 9.53 -19.44
N SER A 14 19.53 9.47 -20.77
CA SER A 14 20.69 9.72 -21.63
C SER A 14 21.08 11.20 -21.66
N ALA A 15 22.19 11.51 -22.32
CA ALA A 15 22.73 12.87 -22.42
C ALA A 15 21.78 13.85 -23.14
N ASP A 16 20.91 13.36 -24.02
CA ASP A 16 19.86 14.11 -24.71
C ASP A 16 18.55 14.23 -23.90
N GLY A 17 18.49 13.59 -22.72
CA GLY A 17 17.33 13.57 -21.84
C GLY A 17 16.29 12.50 -22.16
N SER A 18 16.55 11.61 -23.12
CA SER A 18 15.68 10.47 -23.42
C SER A 18 15.66 9.48 -22.25
N GLU A 19 14.48 8.93 -21.96
CA GLU A 19 14.29 7.96 -20.88
C GLU A 19 14.81 6.58 -21.28
N ILE A 20 15.65 6.00 -20.43
CA ILE A 20 16.19 4.65 -20.56
C ILE A 20 15.69 3.85 -19.37
N THR A 21 14.85 2.85 -19.63
CA THR A 21 14.37 1.93 -18.61
C THR A 21 14.94 0.54 -18.87
N GLU A 22 15.72 0.06 -17.92
CA GLU A 22 16.38 -1.24 -17.98
C GLU A 22 15.75 -2.22 -16.99
N LYS A 23 15.85 -3.50 -17.35
CA LYS A 23 15.61 -4.62 -16.43
C LYS A 23 16.97 -5.25 -16.16
N PRO A 24 17.65 -4.88 -15.05
CA PRO A 24 19.00 -5.38 -14.77
C PRO A 24 19.02 -6.91 -14.72
N ASP A 25 20.16 -7.53 -15.02
CA ASP A 25 20.36 -8.95 -14.72
C ASP A 25 20.47 -9.11 -13.21
N THR A 26 19.34 -9.48 -12.64
CA THR A 26 19.18 -9.74 -11.24
C THR A 26 19.29 -11.26 -11.06
N GLN A 27 20.49 -11.84 -11.14
CA GLN A 27 20.82 -13.14 -10.50
C GLN A 27 21.95 -13.01 -9.48
N ASP A 28 22.71 -11.91 -9.53
CA ASP A 28 23.91 -11.69 -8.73
C ASP A 28 23.83 -10.34 -8.00
N HIS A 29 22.94 -10.24 -7.00
CA HIS A 29 22.86 -9.05 -6.15
C HIS A 29 23.48 -9.26 -4.80
N CYS A 30 23.75 -8.12 -4.20
CA CYS A 30 24.64 -8.00 -3.08
C CYS A 30 23.91 -7.51 -1.83
N PHE A 31 22.58 -7.57 -1.76
CA PHE A 31 21.79 -7.08 -0.62
C PHE A 31 21.18 -8.24 0.16
N TYR A 32 21.53 -8.33 1.45
CA TYR A 32 21.19 -9.43 2.32
C TYR A 32 20.55 -8.93 3.60
N GLN A 33 19.69 -9.76 4.19
CA GLN A 33 19.10 -9.56 5.50
C GLN A 33 19.12 -10.90 6.23
N GLY A 34 19.09 -10.86 7.56
CA GLY A 34 19.00 -12.08 8.36
C GLY A 34 19.08 -11.80 9.85
N SER A 35 19.49 -12.83 10.59
CA SER A 35 19.79 -12.82 12.02
C SER A 35 21.21 -13.33 12.27
N VAL A 36 21.77 -12.99 13.42
CA VAL A 36 23.07 -13.45 13.89
C VAL A 36 22.88 -14.81 14.58
N ARG A 37 23.58 -15.83 14.09
CA ARG A 37 23.51 -17.20 14.63
C ARG A 37 23.78 -17.21 16.14
N GLY A 38 22.90 -17.85 16.90
CA GLY A 38 22.98 -17.93 18.37
C GLY A 38 22.30 -16.77 19.11
N HIS A 39 21.70 -15.81 18.41
CA HIS A 39 21.02 -14.65 19.02
C HIS A 39 19.60 -14.47 18.47
N PRO A 40 18.56 -14.95 19.17
CA PRO A 40 17.18 -15.01 18.65
C PRO A 40 16.53 -13.65 18.37
N ASP A 41 16.95 -12.58 19.05
CA ASP A 41 16.40 -11.22 18.84
C ASP A 41 17.32 -10.31 18.00
N SER A 42 18.23 -10.92 17.23
CA SER A 42 19.20 -10.20 16.41
C SER A 42 18.63 -9.81 15.05
N ALA A 43 19.26 -8.83 14.40
CA ALA A 43 18.90 -8.41 13.05
C ALA A 43 20.16 -8.08 12.26
N ALA A 44 20.19 -8.39 10.98
CA ALA A 44 21.27 -8.00 10.07
C ALA A 44 20.67 -7.51 8.75
N SER A 45 21.30 -6.49 8.17
CA SER A 45 21.02 -5.98 6.84
C SER A 45 22.36 -5.53 6.23
N ILE A 46 22.86 -6.29 5.26
CA ILE A 46 24.24 -6.26 4.77
C ILE A 46 24.24 -6.06 3.25
N SER A 47 25.12 -5.19 2.76
CA SER A 47 25.47 -5.04 1.35
C SER A 47 26.87 -5.62 1.10
N THR A 48 27.06 -6.31 -0.02
CA THR A 48 28.36 -6.83 -0.50
C THR A 48 28.78 -6.18 -1.81
N CYS A 49 28.11 -5.12 -2.24
CA CYS A 49 28.20 -4.59 -3.62
C CYS A 49 29.56 -3.96 -3.92
N SER A 50 30.23 -3.45 -2.87
CA SER A 50 31.50 -2.75 -2.97
C SER A 50 32.34 -3.01 -1.70
N GLY A 51 32.38 -4.27 -1.28
CA GLY A 51 32.80 -4.68 0.07
C GLY A 51 31.60 -4.84 1.01
N LEU A 52 31.84 -5.26 2.26
CA LEU A 52 30.80 -5.42 3.28
C LEU A 52 30.43 -4.07 3.90
N SER A 53 29.18 -3.65 3.68
CA SER A 53 28.57 -2.51 4.36
C SER A 53 27.23 -2.88 4.98
N GLY A 54 26.71 -2.04 5.87
CA GLY A 54 25.38 -2.20 6.47
C GLY A 54 25.45 -2.30 7.99
N PHE A 55 24.53 -3.05 8.61
CA PHE A 55 24.49 -3.21 10.06
C PHE A 55 24.12 -4.61 10.51
N PHE A 56 24.53 -4.94 11.73
CA PHE A 56 23.95 -6.03 12.50
C PHE A 56 23.71 -5.60 13.94
N ARG A 57 22.67 -6.15 14.54
CA ARG A 57 22.24 -5.90 15.92
C ARG A 57 22.31 -7.21 16.68
N VAL A 58 23.04 -7.20 17.78
CA VAL A 58 23.05 -8.28 18.77
C VAL A 58 22.62 -7.67 20.09
N ASN A 59 21.62 -8.27 20.73
CA ASN A 59 20.93 -7.70 21.89
C ASN A 59 20.43 -6.28 21.55
N GLU A 60 20.78 -5.28 22.36
CA GLU A 60 20.43 -3.87 22.14
C GLU A 60 21.56 -3.08 21.47
N THR A 61 22.66 -3.70 21.04
CA THR A 61 23.78 -2.99 20.41
C THR A 61 23.76 -3.15 18.90
N THR A 62 23.73 -2.04 18.18
CA THR A 62 23.86 -2.00 16.72
C THR A 62 25.31 -1.72 16.34
N PHE A 63 25.86 -2.58 15.50
CA PHE A 63 27.18 -2.47 14.89
C PHE A 63 27.01 -2.13 13.42
N LEU A 64 27.85 -1.22 12.95
CA LEU A 64 27.91 -0.79 11.56
C LEU A 64 29.14 -1.38 10.91
N LEU A 65 28.99 -1.80 9.66
CA LEU A 65 30.10 -2.23 8.81
C LEU A 65 30.28 -1.22 7.69
N GLU A 66 31.52 -0.88 7.40
CA GLU A 66 31.89 -0.12 6.22
C GLU A 66 33.24 -0.61 5.65
N PRO A 67 33.40 -0.64 4.33
CA PRO A 67 34.68 -0.92 3.70
C PRO A 67 35.65 0.26 3.90
N LEU A 68 36.88 -0.02 4.33
CA LEU A 68 37.92 1.01 4.53
C LEU A 68 38.69 1.34 3.24
N GLU A 69 38.78 0.38 2.34
CA GLU A 69 39.43 0.46 1.04
C GLU A 69 38.42 -0.14 0.06
N GLY A 70 38.01 0.58 -1.00
CA GLY A 70 36.88 0.25 -1.88
C GLY A 70 36.98 -1.05 -2.72
N ALA A 71 37.67 -2.07 -2.22
CA ALA A 71 37.83 -3.37 -2.85
C ALA A 71 37.10 -4.46 -2.03
N VAL A 72 36.52 -5.42 -2.76
CA VAL A 72 35.70 -6.54 -2.25
C VAL A 72 36.46 -7.45 -1.25
N GLY A 73 37.79 -7.43 -1.24
CA GLY A 73 38.66 -8.17 -0.30
C GLY A 73 39.40 -7.31 0.72
N GLY A 74 39.02 -6.04 0.88
CA GLY A 74 39.70 -5.06 1.74
C GLY A 74 39.41 -5.25 3.24
N ARG A 75 40.06 -4.43 4.07
CA ARG A 75 39.74 -4.33 5.49
C ARG A 75 38.40 -3.63 5.68
N HIS A 76 37.65 -4.04 6.69
CA HIS A 76 36.36 -3.46 7.04
C HIS A 76 36.44 -2.88 8.45
N ALA A 77 35.83 -1.71 8.65
CA ALA A 77 35.62 -1.17 9.98
C ALA A 77 34.33 -1.75 10.56
N VAL A 78 34.38 -2.14 11.83
CA VAL A 78 33.21 -2.51 12.62
C VAL A 78 33.19 -1.63 13.85
N TYR A 79 32.15 -0.83 14.00
CA TYR A 79 32.02 0.11 15.12
C TYR A 79 30.57 0.21 15.57
N ARG A 80 30.37 0.66 16.81
CA ARG A 80 29.03 0.87 17.36
C ARG A 80 28.37 2.05 16.66
N ALA A 81 27.09 1.92 16.32
CA ALA A 81 26.31 3.02 15.74
C ALA A 81 26.36 4.30 16.59
N ALA A 82 26.54 4.17 17.91
CA ALA A 82 26.76 5.28 18.84
C ALA A 82 27.97 6.17 18.52
N HIS A 83 28.96 5.68 17.76
CA HIS A 83 30.14 6.44 17.37
C HIS A 83 29.92 7.24 16.07
N LEU A 84 28.80 7.04 15.38
CA LEU A 84 28.50 7.72 14.14
C LEU A 84 28.00 9.14 14.45
N ARG A 85 28.69 10.15 13.90
CA ARG A 85 28.34 11.56 14.08
C ARG A 85 27.44 11.99 12.93
N GLY A 86 26.13 11.85 13.09
CA GLY A 86 25.13 12.34 12.13
C GLY A 86 24.66 13.78 12.40
N LYS A 87 24.02 14.40 11.41
CA LYS A 87 23.29 15.66 11.59
C LYS A 87 22.04 15.38 12.46
N ARG A 88 21.82 16.17 13.51
CA ARG A 88 20.53 16.13 14.24
C ARG A 88 19.46 16.75 13.35
N GLY A 89 18.35 16.06 13.18
CA GLY A 89 17.24 16.52 12.35
C GLY A 89 15.90 16.37 13.06
N THR A 90 14.89 17.08 12.60
CA THR A 90 13.49 16.89 12.94
C THR A 90 12.78 16.31 11.72
N CYS A 91 11.93 15.32 11.90
CA CYS A 91 10.96 14.98 10.87
C CYS A 91 9.78 15.89 11.13
N ARG A 92 9.47 16.75 10.16
CA ARG A 92 8.39 17.73 10.35
C ARG A 92 7.12 17.05 9.92
N GLU A 93 6.08 17.09 10.74
CA GLU A 93 4.73 16.95 10.21
C GLU A 93 4.30 18.31 9.64
N PRO A 94 3.55 18.37 8.53
CA PRO A 94 3.05 19.63 7.98
C PRO A 94 2.49 20.51 9.11
N ALA A 95 2.87 21.79 9.15
CA ALA A 95 2.61 22.71 10.28
C ALA A 95 1.13 22.82 10.70
N ALA A 96 0.24 22.22 9.93
CA ALA A 96 -1.16 22.05 10.25
C ALA A 96 -1.40 21.27 11.56
N THR A 97 -0.59 20.29 11.96
CA THR A 97 -0.91 19.41 13.11
C THR A 97 -0.44 19.91 14.49
N LEU A 98 0.44 20.92 14.58
CA LEU A 98 1.18 21.30 15.81
C LEU A 98 0.44 22.19 16.84
N GLN A 99 -0.89 22.15 16.94
CA GLN A 99 -1.63 22.91 17.97
C GLN A 99 -2.59 22.05 18.82
N TYR A 100 -2.38 20.73 18.86
CA TYR A 100 -3.28 19.77 19.51
C TYR A 100 -2.67 18.97 20.68
N ASP A 101 -1.59 19.46 21.31
CA ASP A 101 -0.97 18.80 22.49
C ASP A 101 -1.68 19.07 23.82
N ARG A 102 -3.00 19.27 23.79
CA ARG A 102 -3.85 19.15 24.98
C ARG A 102 -4.99 18.18 24.68
N GLU A 103 -4.75 16.92 25.04
CA GLU A 103 -5.62 15.75 24.87
C GLU A 103 -6.03 15.43 23.43
N PRO A 104 -5.39 14.46 22.76
CA PRO A 104 -6.00 13.78 21.62
C PRO A 104 -7.00 12.77 22.18
N LYS A 105 -8.15 13.25 22.66
CA LYS A 105 -9.36 12.43 22.49
C LYS A 105 -9.52 12.34 20.98
N ILE A 106 -9.20 11.16 20.42
CA ILE A 106 -9.78 10.61 19.19
C ILE A 106 -11.03 11.42 18.87
N PRO A 107 -11.11 12.16 17.74
CA PRO A 107 -12.29 12.95 17.44
C PRO A 107 -13.51 12.09 17.75
N ALA A 108 -14.45 12.56 18.57
CA ALA A 108 -15.58 11.73 18.98
C ALA A 108 -16.35 11.14 17.77
N ALA A 109 -16.15 11.69 16.57
CA ALA A 109 -16.56 11.15 15.27
C ALA A 109 -15.88 9.81 14.87
N MET A 110 -14.60 9.57 15.19
CA MET A 110 -13.92 8.27 15.06
C MET A 110 -14.35 7.28 16.16
N LYS A 111 -14.89 7.74 17.30
CA LYS A 111 -15.56 6.89 18.30
C LYS A 111 -17.03 6.56 17.96
N LEU A 112 -17.67 7.33 17.07
CA LEU A 112 -19.09 7.13 16.68
C LEU A 112 -19.26 6.12 15.56
N TYR A 113 -18.19 5.87 14.81
CA TYR A 113 -18.06 4.62 14.07
C TYR A 113 -17.83 3.50 15.07
N ARG A 114 -18.92 2.98 15.62
CA ARG A 114 -18.95 1.59 16.10
C ARG A 114 -18.84 0.70 14.86
N TRP A 115 -17.69 0.74 14.17
CA TRP A 115 -17.26 -0.39 13.37
C TRP A 115 -17.33 -1.51 14.38
N LYS A 116 -18.20 -2.50 14.15
CA LYS A 116 -17.90 -3.80 14.73
C LYS A 116 -16.53 -4.09 14.15
N SER A 117 -15.48 -3.89 14.95
CA SER A 117 -14.14 -4.26 14.59
C SER A 117 -14.24 -5.74 14.33
N GLY A 118 -14.41 -6.10 13.04
CA GLY A 118 -14.08 -7.44 12.61
C GLY A 118 -12.64 -7.67 13.07
N PRO A 119 -12.28 -8.90 13.48
CA PRO A 119 -10.93 -9.17 13.94
C PRO A 119 -9.94 -8.59 12.92
N VAL A 120 -9.08 -7.66 13.37
CA VAL A 120 -8.01 -7.08 12.53
C VAL A 120 -7.20 -8.27 12.06
N GLN A 121 -7.29 -8.56 10.76
CA GLN A 121 -6.70 -9.75 10.17
C GLN A 121 -5.18 -9.59 10.20
N LYS A 122 -4.53 -10.35 11.09
CA LYS A 122 -3.09 -10.30 11.41
C LYS A 122 -2.20 -10.98 10.37
N GLY A 123 -2.65 -11.05 9.12
CA GLY A 123 -1.80 -11.47 8.00
C GLY A 123 -0.72 -10.43 7.70
N PRO A 124 0.37 -10.81 7.02
CA PRO A 124 1.39 -9.86 6.60
C PRO A 124 0.78 -8.80 5.65
N ARG A 125 1.44 -7.64 5.56
CA ARG A 125 1.16 -6.59 4.58
C ARG A 125 2.37 -6.37 3.71
N TYR A 126 2.16 -5.92 2.49
CA TYR A 126 3.21 -5.66 1.53
C TYR A 126 3.08 -4.23 1.00
N VAL A 127 4.20 -3.54 0.82
CA VAL A 127 4.26 -2.21 0.19
C VAL A 127 5.09 -2.36 -1.08
N GLU A 128 4.44 -2.19 -2.22
CA GLU A 128 5.09 -2.04 -3.51
C GLU A 128 5.63 -0.61 -3.65
N LEU A 129 6.93 -0.46 -3.47
CA LEU A 129 7.61 0.82 -3.39
C LEU A 129 8.30 1.17 -4.72
N VAL A 130 8.16 2.44 -5.14
CA VAL A 130 9.07 3.08 -6.10
C VAL A 130 9.95 4.10 -5.38
N LEU A 131 11.27 4.01 -5.56
CA LEU A 131 12.22 4.98 -5.01
C LEU A 131 12.74 5.89 -6.11
N VAL A 132 12.81 7.20 -5.83
CA VAL A 132 13.28 8.20 -6.80
C VAL A 132 14.46 8.96 -6.20
N ALA A 133 15.53 9.14 -6.96
CA ALA A 133 16.70 9.94 -6.59
C ALA A 133 16.80 11.18 -7.49
N ASP A 134 16.88 12.36 -6.89
CA ASP A 134 16.94 13.62 -7.63
C ASP A 134 18.31 13.89 -8.29
N ASN A 135 18.39 14.94 -9.11
CA ASN A 135 19.61 15.29 -9.83
C ASN A 135 20.73 15.74 -8.88
N GLN A 136 20.38 16.37 -7.76
CA GLN A 136 21.36 16.78 -6.75
C GLN A 136 22.01 15.57 -6.07
N GLU A 137 21.23 14.53 -5.76
CA GLU A 137 21.72 13.25 -5.23
C GLU A 137 22.62 12.54 -6.25
N PHE A 138 22.24 12.56 -7.54
CA PHE A 138 23.11 12.05 -8.59
C PHE A 138 24.44 12.83 -8.68
N ARG A 139 24.41 14.16 -8.60
CA ARG A 139 25.62 15.01 -8.62
C ARG A 139 26.52 14.79 -7.40
N LYS A 140 25.94 14.46 -6.24
CA LYS A 140 26.68 14.17 -5.01
C LYS A 140 27.56 12.92 -5.18
N HIS A 141 27.03 11.87 -5.81
CA HIS A 141 27.73 10.59 -5.98
C HIS A 141 28.41 10.41 -7.36
N LYS A 142 28.03 11.21 -8.36
CA LYS A 142 28.62 11.33 -9.71
C LYS A 142 28.65 10.06 -10.58
N ASP A 143 28.15 8.95 -10.07
CA ASP A 143 28.13 7.66 -10.73
C ASP A 143 26.75 7.01 -10.56
N LEU A 144 26.15 6.59 -11.68
CA LEU A 144 24.79 6.05 -11.70
C LEU A 144 24.70 4.78 -10.86
N ARG A 145 25.67 3.86 -11.02
CA ARG A 145 25.68 2.57 -10.33
C ARG A 145 25.85 2.74 -8.82
N THR A 146 26.65 3.71 -8.41
CA THR A 146 26.84 4.07 -7.00
C THR A 146 25.54 4.59 -6.38
N VAL A 147 24.83 5.50 -7.06
CA VAL A 147 23.52 5.98 -6.60
C VAL A 147 22.53 4.81 -6.52
N GLN A 148 22.44 3.99 -7.56
CA GLN A 148 21.52 2.86 -7.59
C GLN A 148 21.78 1.87 -6.46
N ASN A 149 23.04 1.53 -6.20
CA ASN A 149 23.41 0.63 -5.10
C ASN A 149 23.08 1.24 -3.73
N ARG A 150 23.36 2.54 -3.55
CA ARG A 150 23.00 3.26 -2.31
C ARG A 150 21.50 3.25 -2.06
N MET A 151 20.70 3.52 -3.10
CA MET A 151 19.24 3.51 -3.01
C MET A 151 18.71 2.12 -2.62
N LYS A 152 19.24 1.05 -3.21
CA LYS A 152 18.89 -0.32 -2.82
C LYS A 152 19.32 -0.64 -1.38
N GLU A 153 20.48 -0.18 -0.93
CA GLU A 153 20.90 -0.35 0.47
C GLU A 153 19.96 0.35 1.45
N ILE A 154 19.50 1.55 1.12
CA ILE A 154 18.47 2.28 1.89
C ILE A 154 17.21 1.43 2.05
N VAL A 155 16.64 0.93 0.94
CA VAL A 155 15.41 0.12 1.03
C VAL A 155 15.66 -1.20 1.77
N ASN A 156 16.84 -1.80 1.62
CA ASN A 156 17.22 -3.02 2.35
C ASN A 156 17.14 -2.84 3.87
N HIS A 157 17.47 -1.64 4.36
CA HIS A 157 17.36 -1.27 5.76
C HIS A 157 15.91 -0.95 6.17
N VAL A 158 15.17 -0.24 5.31
CA VAL A 158 13.75 0.08 5.54
C VAL A 158 12.91 -1.18 5.69
N ASP A 159 13.00 -2.15 4.77
CA ASP A 159 12.26 -3.42 4.87
C ASP A 159 12.58 -4.14 6.19
N LYS A 160 13.85 -4.14 6.62
CA LYS A 160 14.25 -4.80 7.88
C LYS A 160 13.63 -4.14 9.11
N LEU A 161 13.40 -2.83 9.10
CA LEU A 161 12.72 -2.10 10.18
C LEU A 161 11.22 -2.42 10.26
N TYR A 162 10.58 -2.70 9.12
CA TYR A 162 9.14 -2.99 9.04
C TYR A 162 8.78 -4.46 9.30
N GLN A 163 9.70 -5.40 9.09
CA GLN A 163 9.47 -6.84 9.32
C GLN A 163 8.84 -7.19 10.69
N PRO A 164 9.28 -6.61 11.84
CA PRO A 164 8.66 -6.87 13.14
C PRO A 164 7.18 -6.49 13.21
N LEU A 165 6.74 -5.54 12.39
CA LEU A 165 5.34 -5.11 12.27
C LEU A 165 4.51 -6.00 11.32
N ARG A 166 5.08 -7.12 10.84
CA ARG A 166 4.49 -7.99 9.81
C ARG A 166 4.19 -7.23 8.51
N LEU A 167 5.02 -6.24 8.19
CA LEU A 167 4.94 -5.50 6.94
C LEU A 167 6.26 -5.68 6.18
N ARG A 168 6.15 -5.94 4.88
CA ARG A 168 7.28 -6.11 3.96
C ARG A 168 7.29 -4.98 2.95
N VAL A 169 8.48 -4.46 2.63
CA VAL A 169 8.67 -3.40 1.63
C VAL A 169 9.41 -4.00 0.43
N ALA A 170 8.75 -4.03 -0.72
CA ALA A 170 9.30 -4.56 -1.96
C ALA A 170 9.64 -3.41 -2.92
N LEU A 171 10.91 -3.31 -3.34
CA LEU A 171 11.33 -2.29 -4.31
C LEU A 171 10.99 -2.76 -5.73
N ILE A 172 9.96 -2.18 -6.33
CA ILE A 172 9.48 -2.55 -7.67
C ILE A 172 9.93 -1.59 -8.78
N GLY A 173 10.53 -0.45 -8.42
CA GLY A 173 11.10 0.49 -9.38
C GLY A 173 12.08 1.46 -8.73
N LEU A 174 13.11 1.83 -9.47
CA LEU A 174 14.07 2.86 -9.07
C LEU A 174 14.26 3.84 -10.24
N GLU A 175 14.02 5.12 -10.00
CA GLU A 175 14.25 6.16 -10.99
C GLU A 175 15.31 7.16 -10.52
N VAL A 176 16.32 7.40 -11.35
CA VAL A 176 17.39 8.36 -11.06
C VAL A 176 17.33 9.50 -12.06
N TRP A 177 17.09 10.73 -11.59
CA TRP A 177 17.05 11.94 -12.41
C TRP A 177 18.46 12.44 -12.75
N ASN A 178 19.29 11.60 -13.36
CA ASN A 178 20.70 11.89 -13.67
C ASN A 178 20.92 13.02 -14.71
N HIS A 179 19.94 13.31 -15.56
CA HIS A 179 20.01 14.40 -16.54
C HIS A 179 19.50 15.74 -15.97
N ARG A 180 18.26 15.76 -15.46
CA ARG A 180 17.60 16.92 -14.81
C ARG A 180 16.44 16.45 -13.96
N ASP A 181 16.06 17.25 -12.98
CA ASP A 181 14.88 17.00 -12.17
C ASP A 181 13.58 17.06 -13.00
N LYS A 182 12.61 16.22 -12.64
CA LYS A 182 11.26 16.22 -13.22
C LYS A 182 10.30 17.14 -12.48
N ILE A 183 10.68 17.57 -11.29
CA ILE A 183 9.98 18.55 -10.47
C ILE A 183 10.93 19.65 -10.04
N THR A 184 10.37 20.76 -9.54
CA THR A 184 11.17 21.74 -8.81
C THR A 184 11.44 21.23 -7.39
N VAL A 185 12.68 20.82 -7.11
CA VAL A 185 13.13 20.45 -5.76
C VAL A 185 13.53 21.72 -5.00
N SER A 186 12.76 22.05 -3.97
CA SER A 186 12.93 23.24 -3.13
C SER A 186 13.56 22.88 -1.78
N PRO A 187 14.40 23.77 -1.21
CA PRO A 187 14.78 23.68 0.20
C PRO A 187 13.59 23.76 1.17
N ASN A 188 12.42 24.24 0.73
CA ASN A 188 11.19 24.07 1.49
C ASN A 188 10.60 22.66 1.25
N PRO A 189 10.60 21.77 2.26
CA PRO A 189 10.14 20.40 2.09
C PRO A 189 8.65 20.30 1.75
N GLU A 190 7.81 21.25 2.17
CA GLU A 190 6.38 21.26 1.83
C GLU A 190 6.17 21.44 0.33
N VAL A 191 6.89 22.39 -0.28
CA VAL A 191 6.85 22.63 -1.73
C VAL A 191 7.35 21.42 -2.50
N THR A 192 8.43 20.79 -2.03
CA THR A 192 9.01 19.61 -2.68
C THR A 192 8.07 18.41 -2.59
N LEU A 193 7.46 18.17 -1.42
CA LEU A 193 6.48 17.09 -1.24
C LEU A 193 5.28 17.27 -2.16
N ASP A 194 4.69 18.46 -2.19
CA ASP A 194 3.54 18.74 -3.05
C ASP A 194 3.90 18.51 -4.52
N ASN A 195 5.02 19.07 -4.99
CA ASN A 195 5.46 18.87 -6.37
C ASN A 195 5.70 17.40 -6.70
N PHE A 196 6.30 16.64 -5.78
CA PHE A 196 6.61 15.23 -5.97
C PHE A 196 5.34 14.37 -6.07
N LEU A 197 4.37 14.60 -5.18
CA LEU A 197 3.09 13.87 -5.20
C LEU A 197 2.26 14.19 -6.45
N HIS A 198 2.25 15.44 -6.90
CA HIS A 198 1.60 15.82 -8.17
C HIS A 198 2.25 15.13 -9.37
N TRP A 199 3.59 15.08 -9.44
CA TRP A 199 4.29 14.37 -10.50
C TRP A 199 4.05 12.86 -10.44
N ARG A 200 4.06 12.27 -9.23
CA ARG A 200 3.74 10.85 -9.03
C ARG A 200 2.38 10.50 -9.61
N GLU A 201 1.35 11.32 -9.31
CA GLU A 201 0.00 11.09 -9.82
C GLU A 201 -0.09 11.27 -11.33
N ALA A 202 0.46 12.36 -11.87
CA ALA A 202 0.33 12.72 -13.26
C ALA A 202 1.12 11.80 -14.21
N GLU A 203 2.30 11.34 -13.79
CA GLU A 203 3.25 10.63 -14.64
C GLU A 203 3.58 9.23 -14.13
N LEU A 204 4.10 9.11 -12.89
CA LEU A 204 4.70 7.86 -12.41
C LEU A 204 3.68 6.72 -12.31
N LEU A 205 2.50 6.97 -11.73
CA LEU A 205 1.44 5.96 -11.59
C LEU A 205 0.94 5.43 -12.93
N ARG A 206 1.04 6.22 -14.01
CA ARG A 206 0.65 5.78 -15.35
C ARG A 206 1.68 4.85 -15.98
N LYS A 207 2.94 4.99 -15.61
CA LYS A 207 4.06 4.16 -16.12
C LYS A 207 4.21 2.87 -15.32
N LYS A 208 4.13 2.97 -13.99
CA LYS A 208 4.35 1.86 -13.07
C LYS A 208 3.33 1.95 -11.93
N PRO A 209 2.30 1.08 -11.91
CA PRO A 209 1.44 0.94 -10.74
C PRO A 209 2.28 0.56 -9.51
N HIS A 210 2.02 1.20 -8.37
CA HIS A 210 2.75 1.02 -7.11
C HIS A 210 1.94 1.61 -5.95
N ASP A 211 2.21 1.13 -4.72
CA ASP A 211 1.48 1.54 -3.52
C ASP A 211 1.99 2.86 -2.95
N ASN A 212 3.30 3.05 -2.95
CA ASN A 212 3.98 4.21 -2.35
C ASN A 212 5.20 4.64 -3.17
N ALA A 213 5.48 5.94 -3.21
CA ALA A 213 6.73 6.45 -3.76
C ALA A 213 7.47 7.36 -2.77
N GLN A 214 8.79 7.23 -2.71
CA GLN A 214 9.64 8.06 -1.85
C GLN A 214 10.69 8.77 -2.70
N LEU A 215 10.89 10.06 -2.45
CA LEU A 215 11.98 10.85 -3.04
C LEU A 215 13.15 10.90 -2.07
N ILE A 216 14.34 10.56 -2.54
CA ILE A 216 15.63 10.85 -1.88
C ILE A 216 16.25 12.06 -2.59
N THR A 217 16.56 13.10 -1.83
CA THR A 217 17.14 14.34 -2.36
C THR A 217 18.49 14.67 -1.72
N GLY A 218 19.41 15.13 -2.55
CA GLY A 218 20.68 15.72 -2.11
C GLY A 218 20.56 17.20 -1.70
N VAL A 219 19.37 17.81 -1.81
CA VAL A 219 19.11 19.19 -1.40
C VAL A 219 18.93 19.25 0.12
N ASP A 220 19.60 20.22 0.75
CA ASP A 220 19.40 20.53 2.18
C ASP A 220 18.06 21.25 2.38
N PHE A 221 17.16 20.65 3.17
CA PHE A 221 15.93 21.30 3.58
C PHE A 221 16.19 22.38 4.64
N HIS A 222 15.30 23.37 4.68
CA HIS A 222 15.37 24.47 5.64
C HIS A 222 15.27 24.00 7.10
N GLY A 223 16.11 24.61 7.94
CA GLY A 223 16.15 24.34 9.37
C GLY A 223 16.75 22.96 9.67
N ASN A 224 16.08 22.22 10.56
CA ASN A 224 16.50 20.89 10.95
C ASN A 224 15.69 19.80 10.24
N THR A 225 14.80 20.15 9.30
CA THR A 225 13.92 19.17 8.65
C THR A 225 14.74 18.20 7.81
N VAL A 226 14.53 16.90 7.98
CA VAL A 226 15.21 15.87 7.16
C VAL A 226 14.25 15.04 6.33
N GLY A 227 12.95 15.08 6.63
CA GLY A 227 11.91 14.40 5.87
C GLY A 227 10.55 15.05 6.09
N LEU A 228 9.64 14.77 5.16
CA LEU A 228 8.23 15.18 5.24
C LEU A 228 7.35 14.21 4.43
N ALA A 229 6.24 13.80 5.04
CA ALA A 229 5.18 13.03 4.41
C ALA A 229 3.80 13.40 4.96
N LYS A 230 2.77 13.14 4.14
CA LYS A 230 1.38 13.22 4.58
C LYS A 230 1.03 11.99 5.44
N LYS A 231 0.18 12.18 6.45
CA LYS A 231 -0.24 11.10 7.36
C LYS A 231 -1.55 10.44 6.89
N LEU A 232 -1.71 9.12 7.06
CA LEU A 232 -2.93 8.35 6.73
C LEU A 232 -3.31 8.34 5.23
N VAL A 233 -2.30 8.28 4.36
CA VAL A 233 -2.48 8.42 2.89
C VAL A 233 -1.92 7.24 2.08
N MET A 234 -1.43 6.18 2.72
CA MET A 234 -1.02 4.96 2.01
C MET A 234 -2.15 4.46 1.09
N CYS A 235 -1.79 3.93 -0.09
CA CYS A 235 -2.70 3.51 -1.17
C CYS A 235 -3.51 4.62 -1.86
N THR A 236 -3.30 5.89 -1.51
CA THR A 236 -3.98 7.02 -2.16
C THR A 236 -3.06 7.73 -3.16
N ARG A 237 -3.59 8.76 -3.84
CA ARG A 237 -2.81 9.66 -4.72
C ARG A 237 -1.66 10.35 -3.97
N ASP A 238 -1.84 10.57 -2.68
CA ASP A 238 -0.87 11.18 -1.76
C ASP A 238 0.10 10.20 -1.09
N SER A 239 0.11 8.93 -1.52
CA SER A 239 0.97 7.90 -0.94
C SER A 239 2.45 8.11 -1.31
N GLY A 240 3.12 8.95 -0.52
CA GLY A 240 4.56 9.16 -0.64
C GLY A 240 5.14 10.14 0.36
N GLY A 241 6.45 10.37 0.23
CA GLY A 241 7.24 11.23 1.11
C GLY A 241 8.53 11.73 0.45
N VAL A 242 9.15 12.75 1.05
CA VAL A 242 10.42 13.32 0.61
C VAL A 242 11.45 13.24 1.74
N ASN A 243 12.66 12.83 1.41
CA ASN A 243 13.70 12.45 2.38
C ASN A 243 15.04 13.05 1.95
N GLN A 244 15.63 13.87 2.81
CA GLN A 244 16.98 14.38 2.61
C GLN A 244 18.01 13.29 2.88
N ASP A 245 19.00 13.10 2.00
CA ASP A 245 20.16 12.25 2.28
C ASP A 245 21.21 12.98 3.14
N HIS A 246 20.89 13.09 4.43
CA HIS A 246 21.63 13.90 5.42
C HIS A 246 22.87 13.23 6.04
N SER A 247 23.20 12.00 5.62
CA SER A 247 24.30 11.21 6.18
C SER A 247 25.11 10.52 5.09
N THR A 248 26.40 10.31 5.31
CA THR A 248 27.19 9.45 4.42
C THR A 248 26.78 7.98 4.55
N ASN A 249 26.30 7.57 5.73
CA ASN A 249 25.81 6.22 5.96
C ASN A 249 24.36 6.08 5.47
N PRO A 250 24.05 5.08 4.61
CA PRO A 250 22.69 4.83 4.08
C PRO A 250 21.61 4.69 5.15
N ILE A 251 21.96 4.24 6.36
CA ILE A 251 21.01 4.08 7.47
C ILE A 251 20.38 5.42 7.87
N GLY A 252 21.06 6.54 7.64
CA GLY A 252 20.51 7.87 7.91
C GLY A 252 19.29 8.18 7.06
N ALA A 253 19.42 8.05 5.73
CA ALA A 253 18.30 8.22 4.82
C ALA A 253 17.23 7.12 5.02
N ALA A 254 17.63 5.88 5.29
CA ALA A 254 16.70 4.79 5.57
C ALA A 254 15.85 5.04 6.82
N SER A 255 16.43 5.62 7.87
CA SER A 255 15.68 5.95 9.10
C SER A 255 14.64 7.03 8.85
N THR A 256 15.01 8.08 8.10
CA THR A 256 14.07 9.13 7.67
C THR A 256 12.97 8.55 6.80
N MET A 257 13.33 7.77 5.77
CA MET A 257 12.36 7.15 4.87
C MET A 257 11.40 6.21 5.60
N ALA A 258 11.90 5.41 6.55
CA ALA A 258 11.05 4.55 7.37
C ALA A 258 10.08 5.37 8.23
N HIS A 259 10.52 6.51 8.77
CA HIS A 259 9.68 7.44 9.51
C HIS A 259 8.58 8.06 8.63
N GLU A 260 8.94 8.58 7.46
CA GLU A 260 7.99 9.21 6.53
C GLU A 260 6.96 8.21 5.98
N MET A 261 7.39 6.98 5.68
CA MET A 261 6.46 5.88 5.37
C MET A 261 5.55 5.54 6.55
N GLY A 262 6.03 5.71 7.79
CA GLY A 262 5.26 5.52 9.01
C GLY A 262 4.08 6.50 9.09
N HIS A 263 4.30 7.78 8.73
CA HIS A 263 3.21 8.73 8.57
C HIS A 263 2.22 8.29 7.50
N ASN A 264 2.68 7.89 6.31
CA ASN A 264 1.77 7.38 5.27
C ASN A 264 0.90 6.21 5.78
N LEU A 265 1.48 5.33 6.62
CA LEU A 265 0.84 4.21 7.31
C LEU A 265 0.05 4.59 8.58
N GLY A 266 -0.12 5.88 8.85
CA GLY A 266 -0.99 6.39 9.91
C GLY A 266 -0.35 6.53 11.29
N MET A 267 0.96 6.33 11.42
CA MET A 267 1.66 6.47 12.69
C MET A 267 1.87 7.95 13.06
N SER A 268 1.55 8.32 14.29
CA SER A 268 1.96 9.60 14.89
C SER A 268 3.38 9.53 15.42
N HIS A 269 3.98 10.70 15.70
CA HIS A 269 5.15 10.71 16.56
C HIS A 269 4.84 10.10 17.94
N ASP A 270 5.82 9.39 18.50
CA ASP A 270 5.67 8.77 19.82
C ASP A 270 5.46 9.82 20.92
N GLU A 271 6.06 11.01 20.79
CA GLU A 271 5.89 12.10 21.75
C GLU A 271 4.48 12.71 21.76
N ASP A 272 3.76 12.63 20.64
CA ASP A 272 2.43 13.22 20.46
C ASP A 272 1.32 12.29 21.00
N VAL A 273 1.65 11.02 21.26
CA VAL A 273 0.72 10.01 21.77
C VAL A 273 0.79 9.96 23.30
N ALA A 274 -0.28 10.41 23.96
CA ALA A 274 -0.36 10.44 25.41
C ALA A 274 -0.10 9.07 26.07
N GLY A 275 0.91 9.00 26.93
CA GLY A 275 1.30 7.78 27.62
C GLY A 275 2.14 6.81 26.79
N CYS A 276 2.46 7.16 25.54
CA CYS A 276 3.38 6.37 24.73
C CYS A 276 4.81 6.43 25.28
N ARG A 277 5.50 5.29 25.26
CA ARG A 277 6.90 5.19 25.65
C ARG A 277 7.63 4.31 24.66
N CYS A 278 8.70 4.84 24.09
CA CYS A 278 9.66 4.01 23.37
C CYS A 278 10.39 3.11 24.39
N PRO A 279 10.46 1.79 24.16
CA PRO A 279 11.19 0.88 25.05
C PRO A 279 12.72 1.12 25.02
N VAL A 280 13.21 1.82 23.99
CA VAL A 280 14.63 2.15 23.81
C VAL A 280 14.88 3.62 24.17
N PRO A 281 15.87 3.94 25.01
CA PRO A 281 16.25 5.32 25.30
C PRO A 281 16.71 6.07 24.04
N LYS A 282 16.47 7.39 23.96
CA LYS A 282 16.96 8.24 22.85
C LYS A 282 18.48 8.18 22.66
N ALA A 283 19.23 8.00 23.75
CA ALA A 283 20.69 7.84 23.72
C ALA A 283 21.13 6.59 22.95
N ASP A 284 20.28 5.56 22.93
CA ASP A 284 20.53 4.28 22.27
C ASP A 284 19.78 4.15 20.93
N GLY A 285 19.29 5.27 20.39
CA GLY A 285 18.67 5.39 19.08
C GLY A 285 17.15 5.61 19.09
N GLY A 286 16.48 5.34 20.21
CA GLY A 286 15.04 5.52 20.32
C GLY A 286 14.23 4.69 19.31
N CYS A 287 13.05 5.20 18.98
CA CYS A 287 12.08 4.56 18.11
C CYS A 287 11.97 5.32 16.78
N VAL A 288 11.56 4.61 15.73
CA VAL A 288 11.50 5.18 14.36
C VAL A 288 10.62 6.43 14.32
N MET A 289 9.48 6.42 15.00
CA MET A 289 8.53 7.54 15.04
C MET A 289 8.85 8.60 16.09
N ALA A 290 10.10 8.69 16.58
CA ALA A 290 10.48 9.87 17.37
C ALA A 290 10.46 11.11 16.46
N GLY A 291 9.90 12.24 16.90
CA GLY A 291 9.82 13.48 16.12
C GLY A 291 11.18 14.15 15.82
N SER A 292 12.28 13.51 16.20
CA SER A 292 13.64 13.97 15.92
C SER A 292 14.58 12.79 15.66
N VAL A 293 15.39 12.94 14.62
CA VAL A 293 16.48 12.01 14.29
C VAL A 293 17.66 12.31 15.22
N GLY A 294 17.95 11.33 16.08
CA GLY A 294 19.08 11.35 16.99
C GLY A 294 20.42 11.07 16.29
N LEU A 295 21.51 11.08 17.08
CA LEU A 295 22.85 10.68 16.59
C LEU A 295 22.95 9.18 16.33
N VAL A 296 22.15 8.39 17.06
CA VAL A 296 22.04 6.94 16.91
C VAL A 296 20.73 6.67 16.21
N TYR A 297 20.76 5.83 15.17
CA TYR A 297 19.59 5.53 14.38
C TYR A 297 18.62 4.58 15.10
N PRO A 298 17.31 4.76 14.91
CA PRO A 298 16.28 3.99 15.59
C PRO A 298 16.33 2.51 15.20
N LYS A 299 15.90 1.65 16.13
CA LYS A 299 16.03 0.19 16.00
C LYS A 299 14.70 -0.51 15.76
N LEU A 300 13.60 0.13 16.16
CA LEU A 300 12.27 -0.47 16.20
C LEU A 300 11.19 0.61 16.24
N PHE A 301 9.98 0.20 15.93
CA PHE A 301 8.77 0.99 16.15
C PHE A 301 8.25 0.79 17.58
N SER A 302 7.64 1.82 18.15
CA SER A 302 7.02 1.69 19.46
C SER A 302 5.72 0.86 19.36
N ARG A 303 5.21 0.38 20.50
CA ARG A 303 3.89 -0.27 20.54
C ARG A 303 2.75 0.66 20.10
N CYS A 304 2.93 1.97 20.26
CA CYS A 304 1.95 2.96 19.86
C CYS A 304 1.93 3.10 18.33
N SER A 305 3.11 3.16 17.71
CA SER A 305 3.23 3.18 16.26
C SER A 305 2.66 1.90 15.64
N GLU A 306 2.93 0.73 16.24
CA GLU A 306 2.32 -0.54 15.82
C GLU A 306 0.79 -0.48 15.91
N GLN A 307 0.24 0.04 17.00
CA GLN A 307 -1.20 0.17 17.19
C GLN A 307 -1.85 1.14 16.19
N ASP A 308 -1.25 2.30 15.97
CA ASP A 308 -1.70 3.30 14.98
C ASP A 308 -1.75 2.68 13.57
N MET A 309 -0.69 1.95 13.19
CA MET A 309 -0.62 1.28 11.90
C MET A 309 -1.74 0.23 11.77
N TRP A 310 -1.90 -0.67 12.74
CA TRP A 310 -2.95 -1.69 12.66
C TRP A 310 -4.36 -1.10 12.68
N GLN A 311 -4.55 0.04 13.34
CA GLN A 311 -5.80 0.78 13.28
C GLN A 311 -6.05 1.33 11.87
N PHE A 312 -5.05 1.96 11.25
CA PHE A 312 -5.14 2.48 9.89
C PHE A 312 -5.34 1.37 8.85
N LEU A 313 -4.66 0.22 9.00
CA LEU A 313 -4.82 -0.97 8.14
C LEU A 313 -6.21 -1.63 8.24
N GLY A 314 -7.07 -1.18 9.16
CA GLY A 314 -8.49 -1.52 9.16
C GLY A 314 -9.27 -0.81 8.04
N ASP A 315 -8.79 0.35 7.56
CA ASP A 315 -9.44 1.18 6.54
C ASP A 315 -9.49 0.46 5.17
N PRO A 316 -10.65 0.37 4.49
CA PRO A 316 -10.75 -0.23 3.16
C PRO A 316 -9.85 0.38 2.09
N ARG A 317 -9.50 1.66 2.23
CA ARG A 317 -8.58 2.30 1.30
C ARG A 317 -7.18 1.68 1.33
N THR A 318 -6.83 0.93 2.38
CA THR A 318 -5.54 0.22 2.50
C THR A 318 -5.50 -1.15 1.82
N GLY A 319 -6.51 -1.46 0.97
CA GLY A 319 -6.59 -2.73 0.23
C GLY A 319 -5.36 -3.05 -0.63
N CYS A 320 -4.65 -2.03 -1.13
CA CYS A 320 -3.44 -2.20 -1.94
C CYS A 320 -2.28 -2.91 -1.22
N LEU A 321 -2.33 -3.02 0.12
CA LEU A 321 -1.26 -3.63 0.90
C LEU A 321 -1.48 -5.14 1.15
N ARG A 322 -2.56 -5.71 0.60
CA ARG A 322 -2.96 -7.10 0.81
C ARG A 322 -2.39 -8.03 -0.26
N ASN A 323 -2.11 -7.53 -1.46
CA ASN A 323 -1.42 -8.29 -2.48
C ASN A 323 0.04 -8.45 -2.09
N ALA A 324 0.44 -9.70 -1.83
CA ALA A 324 1.85 -10.04 -1.90
C ALA A 324 2.34 -9.81 -3.33
N PRO A 325 3.51 -9.19 -3.54
CA PRO A 325 4.21 -9.29 -4.81
C PRO A 325 4.24 -10.76 -5.20
N ARG A 326 3.87 -11.05 -6.44
CA ARG A 326 3.71 -12.44 -6.88
C ARG A 326 5.02 -13.21 -6.72
N ALA A 327 4.93 -14.53 -6.61
CA ALA A 327 6.05 -15.45 -6.46
C ALA A 327 7.11 -15.34 -7.58
N ASP A 328 6.68 -14.90 -8.75
CA ASP A 328 7.52 -14.56 -9.90
C ASP A 328 8.04 -13.13 -9.83
N GLU A 329 7.41 -12.22 -9.07
CA GLU A 329 7.80 -10.82 -8.91
C GLU A 329 8.88 -10.58 -7.86
N LEU A 330 9.53 -11.59 -7.28
CA LEU A 330 10.59 -11.41 -6.27
C LEU A 330 11.94 -11.91 -6.77
N TYR A 331 12.99 -11.15 -6.46
CA TYR A 331 14.34 -11.39 -6.97
C TYR A 331 15.20 -12.25 -6.02
N GLY A 332 16.00 -13.14 -6.61
CA GLY A 332 17.05 -13.93 -5.96
C GLY A 332 16.91 -15.44 -6.23
N GLY A 333 15.91 -15.80 -7.05
CA GLY A 333 15.35 -17.13 -7.04
C GLY A 333 14.54 -17.36 -5.75
N PRO A 334 13.78 -18.46 -5.68
CA PRO A 334 13.03 -18.83 -4.48
C PRO A 334 13.98 -19.03 -3.29
N VAL A 335 13.76 -18.31 -2.19
CA VAL A 335 14.53 -18.41 -0.96
C VAL A 335 13.60 -18.74 0.19
N CYS A 336 13.59 -20.03 0.51
CA CYS A 336 12.80 -20.53 1.61
C CYS A 336 13.20 -19.90 2.96
N GLY A 337 12.20 -19.38 3.66
CA GLY A 337 12.30 -18.77 4.98
C GLY A 337 12.39 -17.25 4.94
N ASN A 338 12.04 -16.62 3.83
CA ASN A 338 12.05 -15.17 3.65
C ASN A 338 10.65 -14.53 3.78
N GLN A 339 9.62 -15.31 4.14
CA GLN A 339 8.20 -14.91 4.30
C GLN A 339 7.49 -14.45 3.02
N PHE A 340 8.06 -14.70 1.86
CA PHE A 340 7.39 -14.61 0.58
C PHE A 340 7.22 -16.01 0.00
N VAL A 341 6.04 -16.33 -0.53
CA VAL A 341 5.87 -17.60 -1.23
C VAL A 341 6.35 -17.40 -2.65
N GLU A 342 7.48 -18.01 -2.99
CA GLU A 342 8.14 -17.86 -4.29
C GLU A 342 7.95 -19.11 -5.18
N ARG A 343 8.43 -19.05 -6.44
CA ARG A 343 8.20 -20.13 -7.41
C ARG A 343 8.77 -21.47 -6.91
N GLY A 344 7.93 -22.48 -6.73
CA GLY A 344 8.37 -23.80 -6.25
C GLY A 344 8.22 -23.99 -4.75
N GLU A 345 7.82 -22.93 -4.04
CA GLU A 345 7.37 -22.98 -2.66
C GLU A 345 5.84 -23.04 -2.63
N GLN A 346 5.30 -23.70 -1.61
CA GLN A 346 3.85 -23.75 -1.35
C GLN A 346 3.45 -22.89 -0.15
N CYS A 347 4.43 -22.57 0.70
CA CYS A 347 4.27 -21.73 1.89
C CYS A 347 5.64 -21.20 2.32
N ASP A 348 5.66 -20.04 2.99
CA ASP A 348 6.87 -19.53 3.64
C ASP A 348 6.45 -18.79 4.92
N CYS A 349 6.96 -19.26 6.05
CA CYS A 349 6.65 -18.74 7.38
C CYS A 349 7.87 -18.14 8.09
N GLY A 350 8.96 -17.86 7.35
CA GLY A 350 10.23 -17.44 7.93
C GLY A 350 11.18 -18.60 8.22
N THR A 351 12.27 -18.32 8.92
CA THR A 351 13.26 -19.36 9.26
C THR A 351 12.66 -20.40 10.22
N PRO A 352 13.27 -21.60 10.35
CA PRO A 352 12.78 -22.62 11.29
C PRO A 352 12.64 -22.14 12.74
N GLU A 353 13.44 -21.16 13.16
CA GLU A 353 13.39 -20.58 14.50
C GLU A 353 12.24 -19.58 14.68
N GLU A 354 11.85 -18.89 13.60
CA GLU A 354 10.80 -17.85 13.60
C GLU A 354 9.41 -18.41 13.26
N CYS A 355 9.35 -19.50 12.50
CA CYS A 355 8.12 -20.06 11.99
C CYS A 355 7.25 -20.68 13.09
N SER A 356 6.04 -20.15 13.25
CA SER A 356 4.99 -20.69 14.13
C SER A 356 3.85 -21.39 13.39
N ASP A 357 3.93 -21.45 12.06
CA ASP A 357 2.91 -22.05 11.20
C ASP A 357 3.00 -23.58 11.22
N ARG A 358 1.92 -24.23 11.65
CA ARG A 358 1.83 -25.70 11.75
C ARG A 358 1.61 -26.37 10.39
N CYS A 359 1.12 -25.63 9.40
CA CYS A 359 0.80 -26.12 8.07
C CYS A 359 2.00 -26.04 7.12
N CYS A 360 2.97 -25.18 7.44
CA CYS A 360 4.18 -25.01 6.65
C CYS A 360 5.38 -25.77 7.23
N ASN A 361 6.22 -26.31 6.35
CA ASN A 361 7.54 -26.82 6.71
C ASN A 361 8.59 -25.76 6.38
N ALA A 362 9.02 -25.00 7.40
CA ALA A 362 9.97 -23.89 7.28
C ALA A 362 11.35 -24.27 6.70
N THR A 363 11.73 -25.55 6.71
CA THR A 363 13.00 -26.01 6.14
C THR A 363 12.91 -26.23 4.63
N THR A 364 11.71 -26.48 4.11
CA THR A 364 11.49 -26.88 2.70
C THR A 364 10.54 -25.94 1.95
N CYS A 365 9.84 -25.06 2.67
CA CYS A 365 8.80 -24.17 2.15
C CYS A 365 7.72 -24.92 1.37
N GLN A 366 7.47 -26.17 1.78
CA GLN A 366 6.39 -27.01 1.31
C GLN A 366 5.32 -27.12 2.39
N LEU A 367 4.08 -27.34 1.96
CA LEU A 367 3.01 -27.68 2.86
C LEU A 367 3.30 -29.03 3.52
N ARG A 368 2.94 -29.15 4.79
CA ARG A 368 3.02 -30.44 5.49
C ARG A 368 2.00 -31.41 4.91
N GLU A 369 2.27 -32.70 5.08
CA GLU A 369 1.36 -33.75 4.62
C GLU A 369 -0.07 -33.53 5.16
N GLY A 370 -1.05 -33.55 4.26
CA GLY A 370 -2.46 -33.28 4.59
C GLY A 370 -2.89 -31.82 4.57
N ALA A 371 -1.96 -30.86 4.46
CA ALA A 371 -2.28 -29.44 4.31
C ALA A 371 -2.55 -29.06 2.84
N GLU A 372 -3.58 -28.25 2.62
CA GLU A 372 -3.94 -27.64 1.33
C GLU A 372 -3.56 -26.16 1.28
N CYS A 373 -3.39 -25.53 2.45
CA CYS A 373 -2.97 -24.15 2.58
C CYS A 373 -2.21 -23.96 3.90
N ALA A 374 -1.43 -22.88 3.98
CA ALA A 374 -0.76 -22.45 5.22
C ALA A 374 -1.23 -21.07 5.68
N ARG A 375 -1.39 -20.15 4.74
CA ARG A 375 -1.77 -18.75 4.99
C ARG A 375 -2.98 -18.32 4.15
N GLY A 376 -3.50 -17.14 4.46
CA GLY A 376 -4.60 -16.49 3.75
C GLY A 376 -5.92 -16.53 4.53
N GLU A 377 -6.79 -15.54 4.31
CA GLU A 377 -8.07 -15.38 5.04
C GLU A 377 -9.06 -16.53 4.75
N CYS A 378 -8.84 -17.26 3.64
CA CYS A 378 -9.58 -18.46 3.25
C CYS A 378 -8.88 -19.77 3.63
N CYS A 379 -7.84 -19.72 4.48
CA CYS A 379 -7.22 -20.91 5.07
C CYS A 379 -7.71 -21.11 6.51
N GLN A 380 -8.14 -22.32 6.83
CA GLN A 380 -8.52 -22.72 8.19
C GLN A 380 -8.06 -24.14 8.47
N ASP A 381 -7.33 -24.34 9.57
CA ASP A 381 -6.83 -25.66 9.99
C ASP A 381 -6.09 -26.40 8.85
N CYS A 382 -5.25 -25.65 8.12
CA CYS A 382 -4.51 -26.10 6.95
C CYS A 382 -5.36 -26.54 5.76
N LYS A 383 -6.66 -26.21 5.73
CA LYS A 383 -7.62 -26.52 4.66
C LYS A 383 -8.21 -25.25 4.04
N VAL A 384 -8.44 -25.28 2.74
CA VAL A 384 -9.11 -24.17 2.07
C VAL A 384 -10.58 -24.16 2.51
N LYS A 385 -11.07 -23.00 2.96
CA LYS A 385 -12.46 -22.83 3.34
C LYS A 385 -13.37 -23.10 2.14
N ALA A 386 -14.54 -23.69 2.40
CA ALA A 386 -15.52 -23.98 1.36
C ALA A 386 -15.93 -22.73 0.57
N ALA A 387 -16.31 -22.93 -0.70
CA ALA A 387 -16.81 -21.86 -1.56
C ALA A 387 -18.01 -21.15 -0.90
N GLY A 388 -18.03 -19.82 -0.93
CA GLY A 388 -19.06 -19.01 -0.28
C GLY A 388 -18.79 -18.68 1.19
N ALA A 389 -17.73 -19.20 1.81
CA ALA A 389 -17.36 -18.83 3.17
C ALA A 389 -16.90 -17.36 3.24
N LEU A 390 -17.43 -16.59 4.18
CA LEU A 390 -17.06 -15.19 4.36
C LEU A 390 -15.58 -15.05 4.77
N CYS A 391 -14.77 -14.40 3.93
CA CYS A 391 -13.39 -14.03 4.28
C CYS A 391 -13.28 -12.56 4.68
N ARG A 392 -14.00 -11.67 3.96
CA ARG A 392 -14.07 -10.25 4.29
C ARG A 392 -15.51 -9.78 4.35
N ALA A 393 -15.90 -9.22 5.49
CA ALA A 393 -17.20 -8.58 5.64
C ALA A 393 -17.23 -7.22 4.91
N SER A 394 -18.40 -6.89 4.36
CA SER A 394 -18.69 -5.53 3.90
C SER A 394 -18.62 -4.56 5.08
N LYS A 395 -17.94 -3.43 4.87
CA LYS A 395 -17.71 -2.43 5.92
C LYS A 395 -18.80 -1.37 5.97
N ASN A 396 -19.47 -1.11 4.85
CA ASN A 396 -20.54 -0.13 4.73
C ASN A 396 -21.41 -0.44 3.50
N ASP A 397 -22.53 0.28 3.35
CA ASP A 397 -23.48 0.06 2.25
C ASP A 397 -22.87 0.14 0.85
N CYS A 398 -21.71 0.78 0.65
CA CYS A 398 -21.03 0.92 -0.63
C CYS A 398 -19.91 -0.09 -0.85
N ASP A 399 -19.65 -0.97 0.11
CA ASP A 399 -18.62 -1.99 0.07
C ASP A 399 -19.26 -3.37 -0.12
N LEU A 400 -18.65 -4.23 -0.92
CA LEU A 400 -19.16 -5.60 -1.11
C LEU A 400 -18.48 -6.53 -0.10
N ALA A 401 -19.09 -7.68 0.17
CA ALA A 401 -18.46 -8.71 0.99
C ALA A 401 -17.84 -9.77 0.09
N GLU A 402 -16.65 -10.24 0.42
CA GLU A 402 -15.92 -11.24 -0.35
C GLU A 402 -15.97 -12.59 0.34
N HIS A 403 -16.17 -13.58 -0.51
CA HIS A 403 -16.33 -14.96 -0.11
C HIS A 403 -15.23 -15.80 -0.74
N CYS A 404 -14.75 -16.78 0.01
CA CYS A 404 -13.79 -17.75 -0.46
C CYS A 404 -14.32 -18.46 -1.70
N SER A 405 -13.44 -18.66 -2.69
CA SER A 405 -13.79 -19.39 -3.91
C SER A 405 -13.89 -20.90 -3.70
N GLY A 406 -13.38 -21.41 -2.57
CA GLY A 406 -13.21 -22.85 -2.33
C GLY A 406 -12.00 -23.46 -3.05
N LEU A 407 -11.29 -22.67 -3.87
CA LEU A 407 -10.15 -23.11 -4.67
C LEU A 407 -8.84 -22.41 -4.26
N SER A 408 -8.93 -21.28 -3.56
CA SER A 408 -7.79 -20.48 -3.11
C SER A 408 -7.85 -20.23 -1.61
N ALA A 409 -6.67 -20.22 -0.99
CA ALA A 409 -6.48 -19.86 0.41
C ALA A 409 -6.53 -18.34 0.64
N GLU A 410 -6.36 -17.54 -0.41
CA GLU A 410 -6.46 -16.08 -0.36
C GLU A 410 -7.91 -15.62 -0.58
N CYS A 411 -8.31 -14.56 0.13
CA CYS A 411 -9.59 -13.91 -0.13
C CYS A 411 -9.52 -13.20 -1.49
N PRO A 412 -10.61 -13.22 -2.29
CA PRO A 412 -10.67 -12.42 -3.51
C PRO A 412 -10.37 -10.94 -3.27
N GLU A 413 -9.97 -10.24 -4.33
CA GLU A 413 -9.67 -8.81 -4.26
C GLU A 413 -10.85 -8.01 -3.69
N ASP A 414 -10.54 -7.02 -2.85
CA ASP A 414 -11.52 -6.11 -2.26
C ASP A 414 -12.18 -5.29 -3.38
N VAL A 415 -13.49 -5.47 -3.53
CA VAL A 415 -14.29 -4.77 -4.52
C VAL A 415 -15.46 -4.06 -3.85
N PHE A 416 -15.81 -2.90 -4.39
CA PHE A 416 -16.91 -2.09 -3.88
C PHE A 416 -18.01 -1.88 -4.94
N GLN A 417 -19.16 -1.38 -4.49
CA GLN A 417 -20.31 -1.11 -5.32
C GLN A 417 -20.01 -0.05 -6.40
N GLU A 418 -20.74 -0.11 -7.51
CA GLU A 418 -20.66 0.94 -8.53
C GLU A 418 -21.03 2.33 -7.98
N ASN A 419 -20.42 3.35 -8.60
CA ASN A 419 -20.72 4.73 -8.27
C ASN A 419 -22.19 5.04 -8.60
N GLY A 420 -22.87 5.74 -7.70
CA GLY A 420 -24.27 6.12 -7.86
C GLY A 420 -25.29 5.17 -7.25
N ILE A 421 -24.88 4.02 -6.70
CA ILE A 421 -25.78 3.17 -5.90
C ILE A 421 -26.19 3.91 -4.63
N SER A 422 -27.44 3.77 -4.20
CA SER A 422 -27.93 4.46 -3.01
C SER A 422 -27.35 3.86 -1.73
N CYS A 423 -26.94 4.71 -0.79
CA CYS A 423 -26.38 4.32 0.50
C CYS A 423 -26.99 5.13 1.65
N GLN A 424 -26.79 4.67 2.89
CA GLN A 424 -27.34 5.26 4.11
C GLN A 424 -28.87 5.45 4.05
N HIS A 425 -29.60 4.40 3.67
CA HIS A 425 -31.07 4.44 3.56
C HIS A 425 -31.60 5.54 2.62
N GLY A 426 -30.91 5.83 1.52
CA GLY A 426 -31.37 6.82 0.54
C GLY A 426 -30.81 8.23 0.72
N THR A 427 -30.01 8.48 1.77
CA THR A 427 -29.48 9.82 2.05
C THR A 427 -28.21 10.15 1.27
N GLY A 428 -27.54 9.15 0.68
CA GLY A 428 -26.33 9.32 -0.11
C GLY A 428 -26.29 8.45 -1.36
N TYR A 429 -25.21 8.62 -2.13
CA TYR A 429 -24.85 7.77 -3.25
C TYR A 429 -23.40 7.32 -3.10
N CYS A 430 -23.12 6.08 -3.48
CA CYS A 430 -21.80 5.49 -3.42
C CYS A 430 -20.86 6.18 -4.39
N TYR A 431 -19.63 6.40 -3.93
CA TYR A 431 -18.54 6.92 -4.72
C TYR A 431 -17.23 6.32 -4.23
N ASN A 432 -16.59 5.52 -5.08
CA ASN A 432 -15.33 4.82 -4.80
C ASN A 432 -15.34 4.05 -3.46
N GLY A 433 -16.41 3.29 -3.21
CA GLY A 433 -16.57 2.46 -2.01
C GLY A 433 -16.90 3.20 -0.71
N ALA A 434 -17.07 4.52 -0.78
CA ALA A 434 -17.55 5.35 0.31
C ALA A 434 -18.95 5.92 0.01
N CYS A 435 -19.65 6.35 1.06
CA CYS A 435 -20.92 7.05 0.96
C CYS A 435 -20.72 8.54 1.32
N PRO A 436 -20.14 9.37 0.43
CA PRO A 436 -19.83 10.76 0.76
C PRO A 436 -21.10 11.57 1.10
N SER A 437 -21.04 12.33 2.19
CA SER A 437 -22.13 13.21 2.60
C SER A 437 -21.62 14.56 3.11
N HIS A 438 -22.44 15.61 2.93
CA HIS A 438 -22.18 16.94 3.50
C HIS A 438 -21.99 16.87 5.02
N GLY A 439 -22.82 16.06 5.68
CA GLY A 439 -22.82 15.93 7.13
C GLY A 439 -21.55 15.28 7.65
N GLU A 440 -21.06 14.23 7.01
CA GLU A 440 -19.79 13.58 7.36
C GLU A 440 -18.61 14.47 7.09
N GLN A 441 -18.61 15.17 5.97
CA GLN A 441 -17.57 16.15 5.67
C GLN A 441 -17.55 17.27 6.72
N CYS A 442 -18.71 17.77 7.15
CA CYS A 442 -18.79 18.72 8.25
C CYS A 442 -18.32 18.15 9.59
N ARG A 443 -18.58 16.86 9.86
CA ARG A 443 -18.08 16.20 11.06
C ARG A 443 -16.57 15.97 11.01
N ALA A 444 -16.01 15.66 9.85
CA ALA A 444 -14.57 15.56 9.63
C ALA A 444 -13.89 16.93 9.83
N LEU A 445 -14.50 18.00 9.31
CA LEU A 445 -13.97 19.36 9.45
C LEU A 445 -14.13 19.95 10.85
N TRP A 446 -15.22 19.66 11.57
CA TRP A 446 -15.60 20.42 12.76
C TRP A 446 -15.98 19.58 13.98
N GLY A 447 -15.95 18.24 13.89
CA GLY A 447 -16.26 17.34 15.01
C GLY A 447 -17.76 17.10 15.13
N ALA A 448 -18.39 17.54 16.21
CA ALA A 448 -19.85 17.44 16.39
C ALA A 448 -20.64 18.44 15.52
N GLY A 449 -20.17 18.71 14.30
CA GLY A 449 -20.78 19.66 13.37
C GLY A 449 -21.90 19.04 12.55
N ARG A 450 -22.87 19.87 12.12
CA ARG A 450 -23.95 19.47 11.19
C ARG A 450 -23.89 20.30 9.92
N ALA A 451 -24.06 19.68 8.76
CA ALA A 451 -24.15 20.44 7.51
C ALA A 451 -25.40 21.32 7.48
N VAL A 452 -25.26 22.52 6.93
CA VAL A 452 -26.35 23.50 6.80
C VAL A 452 -26.59 23.82 5.35
N ARG A 453 -27.86 24.04 5.01
CA ARG A 453 -28.24 24.55 3.69
C ARG A 453 -28.09 26.07 3.72
N GLY A 454 -27.21 26.62 2.90
CA GLY A 454 -27.01 28.06 2.80
C GLY A 454 -26.25 28.45 1.54
N ARG A 455 -26.42 29.70 1.09
CA ARG A 455 -25.56 30.31 0.08
C ARG A 455 -24.49 31.14 0.79
N VAL A 456 -23.22 30.87 0.51
CA VAL A 456 -22.18 31.85 0.84
C VAL A 456 -22.23 32.96 -0.23
N PRO A 457 -22.24 34.25 0.14
CA PRO A 457 -22.05 35.32 -0.82
C PRO A 457 -20.73 35.10 -1.57
N ALA A 458 -20.74 35.19 -2.91
CA ALA A 458 -19.56 34.94 -3.74
C ALA A 458 -18.33 35.75 -3.28
N ALA A 459 -18.57 36.96 -2.76
CA ALA A 459 -17.57 37.85 -2.18
C ALA A 459 -16.75 37.26 -1.02
N ALA A 460 -17.26 36.26 -0.29
CA ALA A 460 -16.59 35.66 0.86
C ALA A 460 -15.73 34.42 0.51
N THR A 461 -15.72 33.98 -0.75
CA THR A 461 -15.01 32.75 -1.19
C THR A 461 -13.89 33.00 -2.20
N GLY A 462 -13.67 34.25 -2.63
CA GLY A 462 -12.72 34.58 -3.71
C GLY A 462 -13.12 34.04 -5.09
N ALA A 463 -14.28 33.39 -5.22
CA ALA A 463 -14.77 32.84 -6.49
C ALA A 463 -15.50 33.92 -7.30
N HIS A 464 -14.94 34.27 -8.47
CA HIS A 464 -15.59 35.15 -9.43
C HIS A 464 -16.61 34.37 -10.28
N GLY A 465 -17.89 34.45 -9.94
CA GLY A 465 -18.99 34.02 -10.82
C GLY A 465 -20.30 33.69 -10.08
N PRO A 466 -21.48 33.90 -10.71
CA PRO A 466 -22.77 33.54 -10.13
C PRO A 466 -22.94 32.02 -10.05
N VAL A 467 -23.05 31.47 -8.83
CA VAL A 467 -23.40 30.05 -8.63
C VAL A 467 -24.89 29.84 -9.00
N SER A 468 -25.14 28.96 -9.97
CA SER A 468 -26.50 28.55 -10.35
C SER A 468 -27.29 28.03 -9.14
N ARG A 469 -28.60 28.27 -9.08
CA ARG A 469 -29.47 27.73 -7.99
C ARG A 469 -29.36 26.21 -7.86
N ARG A 470 -29.03 25.50 -8.94
CA ARG A 470 -28.87 24.04 -8.99
C ARG A 470 -27.60 23.55 -8.29
N ASP A 471 -26.52 24.33 -8.35
CA ASP A 471 -25.17 23.91 -7.89
C ASP A 471 -24.84 24.34 -6.46
N VAL A 472 -25.79 25.00 -5.77
CA VAL A 472 -25.60 25.53 -4.40
C VAL A 472 -25.15 24.44 -3.41
N LYS A 473 -25.49 23.18 -3.65
CA LYS A 473 -25.12 22.05 -2.80
C LYS A 473 -23.78 21.40 -3.16
N CYS A 474 -23.05 21.88 -4.16
CA CYS A 474 -21.80 21.26 -4.63
C CYS A 474 -20.59 22.19 -4.61
N GLY A 475 -20.78 23.44 -4.20
CA GLY A 475 -19.70 24.40 -4.01
C GLY A 475 -19.07 24.30 -2.62
N THR A 476 -18.80 25.46 -2.00
CA THR A 476 -18.23 25.54 -0.65
C THR A 476 -19.15 24.89 0.39
N LEU A 477 -18.58 24.04 1.23
CA LEU A 477 -19.28 23.37 2.31
C LEU A 477 -19.50 24.33 3.50
N LEU A 478 -20.73 24.31 4.02
CA LEU A 478 -21.14 25.09 5.18
C LEU A 478 -21.59 24.18 6.32
N CYS A 479 -21.07 24.44 7.52
CA CYS A 479 -21.32 23.64 8.70
C CYS A 479 -21.78 24.49 9.88
N LEU A 480 -22.73 23.98 10.67
CA LEU A 480 -23.03 24.45 12.00
C LEU A 480 -21.99 23.84 12.93
N SER A 481 -21.23 24.69 13.61
CA SER A 481 -20.28 24.25 14.61
C SER A 481 -20.02 25.33 15.64
N ASP A 482 -19.95 24.94 16.90
CA ASP A 482 -19.53 25.81 17.99
C ASP A 482 -18.00 25.95 18.05
N ASN A 483 -17.27 24.97 17.50
CA ASN A 483 -15.81 24.95 17.49
C ASN A 483 -15.23 26.11 16.68
N THR A 484 -14.32 26.87 17.27
CA THR A 484 -13.75 28.10 16.71
C THR A 484 -12.81 27.84 15.53
N GLN A 485 -12.22 26.65 15.44
CA GLN A 485 -11.30 26.25 14.37
C GLN A 485 -11.68 24.87 13.81
N PRO A 486 -11.42 24.60 12.51
CA PRO A 486 -11.59 23.27 11.94
C PRO A 486 -10.52 22.29 12.48
N ILE A 487 -10.83 20.99 12.45
CA ILE A 487 -10.00 19.88 12.93
C ILE A 487 -8.84 19.57 11.97
N LEU A 488 -8.85 20.15 10.76
CA LEU A 488 -7.84 19.92 9.71
C LEU A 488 -6.46 20.53 9.98
N GLY A 489 -6.29 21.26 11.09
CA GLY A 489 -5.03 21.92 11.42
C GLY A 489 -4.87 23.34 10.88
N SER A 490 -3.65 23.89 10.97
CA SER A 490 -3.25 25.22 10.49
C SER A 490 -3.23 25.38 8.95
N GLY A 491 -3.30 26.62 8.46
CA GLY A 491 -3.49 26.95 7.02
C GLY A 491 -4.94 27.21 6.61
N TYR A 492 -5.87 27.06 7.56
CA TYR A 492 -7.31 27.23 7.35
C TYR A 492 -7.88 28.29 8.30
N TYR A 493 -8.67 29.20 7.76
CA TYR A 493 -9.42 30.20 8.51
C TYR A 493 -10.90 29.82 8.54
N SER A 494 -11.54 29.99 9.69
CA SER A 494 -13.00 29.88 9.78
C SER A 494 -13.64 31.19 9.34
N PHE A 495 -14.51 31.16 8.34
CA PHE A 495 -15.41 32.27 8.05
C PHE A 495 -16.79 31.97 8.61
N GLY A 496 -17.18 32.74 9.63
CA GLY A 496 -18.48 32.61 10.27
C GLY A 496 -19.49 33.61 9.71
N TYR A 497 -20.65 33.13 9.27
CA TYR A 497 -21.78 33.97 8.88
C TYR A 497 -23.01 33.59 9.72
N TYR A 498 -23.71 34.59 10.25
CA TYR A 498 -24.94 34.39 11.00
C TYR A 498 -26.14 34.32 10.05
N PHE A 499 -26.85 33.20 10.08
CA PHE A 499 -28.14 33.05 9.40
C PHE A 499 -29.25 33.00 10.46
N GLY A 500 -29.80 34.17 10.80
CA GLY A 500 -30.73 34.31 11.92
C GLY A 500 -30.06 33.96 13.26
N ARG A 501 -30.56 32.93 13.96
CA ARG A 501 -30.01 32.46 15.25
C ARG A 501 -28.85 31.46 15.12
N PHE A 502 -28.52 31.03 13.90
CA PHE A 502 -27.52 29.98 13.68
C PHE A 502 -26.22 30.55 13.11
N LYS A 503 -25.08 30.11 13.65
CA LYS A 503 -23.74 30.46 13.16
C LYS A 503 -23.26 29.39 12.18
N CYS A 504 -23.28 29.72 10.88
CA CYS A 504 -22.72 28.87 9.84
C CYS A 504 -21.23 29.18 9.68
N LYS A 505 -20.41 28.16 9.48
CA LYS A 505 -18.97 28.28 9.29
C LYS A 505 -18.55 27.60 8.00
N ALA A 506 -17.69 28.27 7.25
CA ALA A 506 -16.96 27.72 6.11
C ALA A 506 -15.46 27.70 6.44
N VAL A 507 -14.76 26.75 5.83
CA VAL A 507 -13.30 26.69 5.85
C VAL A 507 -12.77 27.49 4.67
N ILE A 508 -11.89 28.46 4.93
CA ILE A 508 -11.15 29.21 3.91
C ILE A 508 -9.69 28.78 3.97
N ALA A 509 -9.19 28.30 2.85
CA ALA A 509 -7.78 27.99 2.64
C ALA A 509 -6.97 29.30 2.53
N GLY A 510 -5.85 29.42 3.26
CA GLY A 510 -4.83 30.44 3.00
C GLY A 510 -4.07 30.18 1.70
N ASN A 511 -3.17 31.09 1.31
CA ASN A 511 -2.36 30.93 0.08
C ASN A 511 -1.43 29.71 0.10
N ASP A 512 -1.14 29.15 1.28
CA ASP A 512 -0.26 28.00 1.49
C ASP A 512 -1.01 26.68 1.70
N ALA A 513 -2.33 26.66 1.47
CA ALA A 513 -3.14 25.45 1.63
C ALA A 513 -3.05 24.57 0.38
N GLY A 514 -2.32 23.44 0.48
CA GLY A 514 -2.36 22.33 -0.47
C GLY A 514 -3.74 21.63 -0.54
N GLU A 515 -3.79 20.38 -1.02
CA GLU A 515 -5.01 19.60 -1.34
C GLU A 515 -6.12 19.49 -0.27
N ALA A 516 -5.88 19.85 1.00
CA ALA A 516 -6.99 20.03 1.95
C ALA A 516 -7.88 21.26 1.61
N ALA A 517 -7.53 22.01 0.56
CA ALA A 517 -8.44 22.85 -0.21
C ALA A 517 -9.62 22.09 -0.86
N GLU A 518 -9.58 20.76 -1.00
CA GLU A 518 -10.74 19.98 -1.45
C GLU A 518 -11.78 19.77 -0.34
N LEU A 519 -11.32 19.68 0.92
CA LEU A 519 -12.19 19.46 2.07
C LEU A 519 -13.09 20.67 2.36
N ARG A 520 -12.74 21.87 1.84
CA ARG A 520 -13.58 23.09 1.88
C ARG A 520 -14.80 22.99 0.96
N LEU A 521 -14.74 22.12 -0.03
CA LEU A 521 -15.81 21.89 -0.98
C LEU A 521 -16.63 20.70 -0.52
N VAL A 522 -17.84 20.62 -1.05
CA VAL A 522 -18.64 19.41 -0.92
C VAL A 522 -17.93 18.28 -1.68
N PRO A 523 -17.74 17.10 -1.06
CA PRO A 523 -16.99 16.02 -1.68
C PRO A 523 -17.71 15.52 -2.95
N THR A 524 -16.93 15.12 -3.95
CA THR A 524 -17.45 14.46 -5.14
C THR A 524 -18.21 13.19 -4.73
N GLY A 525 -19.35 12.95 -5.38
CA GLY A 525 -20.28 11.86 -5.07
C GLY A 525 -21.37 12.22 -4.05
N ALA A 526 -21.25 13.35 -3.33
CA ALA A 526 -22.26 13.72 -2.35
C ALA A 526 -23.62 14.01 -3.00
N LYS A 527 -24.70 13.49 -2.40
CA LYS A 527 -26.08 13.68 -2.89
C LYS A 527 -26.47 15.16 -2.87
N CYS A 528 -26.76 15.74 -4.04
CA CYS A 528 -27.23 17.12 -4.16
C CYS A 528 -28.72 17.21 -4.54
N GLY A 529 -29.32 16.13 -5.03
CA GLY A 529 -30.75 16.03 -5.32
C GLY A 529 -31.15 14.58 -5.56
N GLU A 530 -32.43 14.34 -5.85
CA GLU A 530 -32.87 13.01 -6.28
C GLU A 530 -32.23 12.67 -7.63
N GLU A 531 -31.55 11.53 -7.67
CA GLU A 531 -30.73 11.08 -8.79
C GLU A 531 -29.63 12.06 -9.22
N MET A 532 -29.14 12.89 -8.29
CA MET A 532 -28.16 13.92 -8.56
C MET A 532 -27.03 13.94 -7.52
N VAL A 533 -25.79 14.08 -8.00
CA VAL A 533 -24.55 14.06 -7.22
C VAL A 533 -23.67 15.26 -7.52
N CYS A 534 -22.84 15.63 -6.56
CA CYS A 534 -21.79 16.61 -6.77
C CYS A 534 -20.64 15.99 -7.56
N TYR A 535 -20.35 16.54 -8.73
CA TYR A 535 -19.24 16.11 -9.56
C TYR A 535 -18.57 17.34 -10.19
N ALA A 536 -17.27 17.48 -9.98
CA ALA A 536 -16.50 18.67 -10.38
C ALA A 536 -17.14 20.00 -9.92
N GLY A 537 -17.62 20.05 -8.67
CA GLY A 537 -18.24 21.24 -8.08
C GLY A 537 -19.65 21.59 -8.57
N ARG A 538 -20.26 20.76 -9.43
CA ARG A 538 -21.60 20.96 -9.99
C ARG A 538 -22.56 19.85 -9.58
N CYS A 539 -23.83 20.17 -9.44
CA CYS A 539 -24.87 19.19 -9.16
C CYS A 539 -25.35 18.57 -10.48
N GLN A 540 -24.86 17.36 -10.76
CA GLN A 540 -25.07 16.65 -12.02
C GLN A 540 -25.91 15.40 -11.82
N ASN A 541 -26.51 14.90 -12.90
CA ASN A 541 -27.27 13.65 -12.84
C ASN A 541 -26.32 12.45 -12.67
N LEU A 542 -26.78 11.40 -12.00
CA LEU A 542 -26.02 10.14 -11.82
C LEU A 542 -25.45 9.54 -13.12
N LEU A 543 -26.05 9.84 -14.28
CA LEU A 543 -25.53 9.46 -15.59
C LEU A 543 -24.09 9.94 -15.87
N VAL A 544 -23.54 10.86 -15.06
CA VAL A 544 -22.12 11.24 -15.12
C VAL A 544 -21.17 10.05 -14.90
N TYR A 545 -21.64 8.99 -14.23
CA TYR A 545 -20.89 7.74 -14.03
C TYR A 545 -21.10 6.70 -15.15
N GLY A 546 -21.94 7.02 -16.14
CA GLY A 546 -22.33 6.14 -17.26
C GLY A 546 -23.72 5.53 -17.10
N ASP A 547 -24.05 4.60 -17.99
CA ASP A 547 -25.36 3.96 -18.03
C ASP A 547 -25.65 3.17 -16.75
N LYS A 548 -26.84 3.40 -16.19
CA LYS A 548 -27.38 2.58 -15.11
C LYS A 548 -27.68 1.19 -15.66
N ASN A 549 -27.50 0.16 -14.82
CA ASN A 549 -27.94 -1.23 -15.02
C ASN A 549 -26.89 -2.23 -15.53
N CYS A 550 -25.61 -2.09 -15.13
CA CYS A 550 -24.63 -3.16 -15.34
C CYS A 550 -25.08 -4.50 -14.72
N SER A 551 -25.73 -4.47 -13.55
CA SER A 551 -26.19 -5.66 -12.82
C SER A 551 -27.22 -6.52 -13.58
N ALA A 552 -27.85 -6.00 -14.64
CA ALA A 552 -28.79 -6.77 -15.46
C ALA A 552 -28.16 -8.04 -16.07
N LYS A 553 -26.83 -8.03 -16.30
CA LYS A 553 -26.10 -9.19 -16.83
C LYS A 553 -25.73 -10.24 -15.76
N CYS A 554 -26.04 -9.98 -14.49
CA CYS A 554 -25.64 -10.83 -13.36
C CYS A 554 -26.75 -11.80 -12.93
N ASN A 555 -27.69 -12.12 -13.84
CA ASN A 555 -28.76 -13.11 -13.68
C ASN A 555 -29.57 -13.04 -12.35
N ASN A 556 -29.66 -11.85 -11.72
CA ASN A 556 -30.28 -11.63 -10.41
C ASN A 556 -29.66 -12.43 -9.25
N HIS A 557 -28.44 -12.94 -9.43
CA HIS A 557 -27.67 -13.68 -8.43
C HIS A 557 -26.35 -12.96 -8.14
N GLY A 558 -26.37 -11.64 -8.22
CA GLY A 558 -25.20 -10.81 -8.01
C GLY A 558 -25.45 -9.35 -8.37
N VAL A 559 -24.46 -8.53 -8.07
CA VAL A 559 -24.45 -7.09 -8.34
C VAL A 559 -23.20 -6.71 -9.10
N CYS A 560 -23.26 -5.63 -9.87
CA CYS A 560 -22.08 -5.15 -10.56
C CYS A 560 -21.16 -4.38 -9.61
N ASN A 561 -19.86 -4.67 -9.67
CA ASN A 561 -18.84 -3.99 -8.89
C ASN A 561 -18.27 -2.76 -9.65
N HIS A 562 -17.41 -1.99 -8.99
CA HIS A 562 -16.78 -0.80 -9.57
C HIS A 562 -15.96 -1.03 -10.87
N ARG A 563 -15.57 -2.28 -11.17
CA ARG A 563 -14.88 -2.67 -12.41
C ARG A 563 -15.85 -3.01 -13.55
N ARG A 564 -17.15 -2.87 -13.30
CA ARG A 564 -18.23 -3.30 -14.19
C ARG A 564 -18.29 -4.81 -14.39
N GLU A 565 -17.92 -5.59 -13.38
CA GLU A 565 -17.95 -7.05 -13.37
C GLU A 565 -19.02 -7.55 -12.38
N CYS A 566 -19.59 -8.73 -12.63
CA CYS A 566 -20.58 -9.29 -11.70
C CYS A 566 -19.90 -9.85 -10.46
N HIS A 567 -20.25 -9.29 -9.31
CA HIS A 567 -20.00 -9.83 -7.99
C HIS A 567 -21.15 -10.73 -7.60
N CYS A 568 -20.94 -12.04 -7.72
CA CYS A 568 -22.00 -13.04 -7.53
C CYS A 568 -22.27 -13.30 -6.05
N ASP A 569 -23.53 -13.61 -5.75
CA ASP A 569 -23.98 -14.07 -4.44
C ASP A 569 -23.28 -15.39 -4.07
N PRO A 570 -23.07 -15.67 -2.76
CA PRO A 570 -22.43 -16.90 -2.32
C PRO A 570 -23.11 -18.13 -2.92
N GLY A 571 -22.32 -18.97 -3.59
CA GLY A 571 -22.79 -20.18 -4.28
C GLY A 571 -22.91 -20.02 -5.79
N TRP A 572 -22.82 -18.81 -6.34
CA TRP A 572 -22.93 -18.55 -7.78
C TRP A 572 -21.59 -18.22 -8.44
N ALA A 573 -21.40 -18.68 -9.67
CA ALA A 573 -20.15 -18.54 -10.40
C ALA A 573 -20.13 -17.30 -11.32
N ALA A 574 -19.02 -16.57 -11.27
CA ALA A 574 -18.66 -15.56 -12.27
C ALA A 574 -18.52 -16.20 -13.67
N PRO A 575 -18.67 -15.43 -14.78
CA PRO A 575 -18.74 -13.97 -14.86
C PRO A 575 -20.17 -13.38 -14.89
N TYR A 576 -21.21 -14.21 -15.00
CA TYR A 576 -22.60 -13.74 -15.15
C TYR A 576 -23.54 -14.22 -14.02
N CYS A 577 -23.03 -14.98 -13.04
CA CYS A 577 -23.84 -15.53 -11.94
C CYS A 577 -25.00 -16.42 -12.42
N GLU A 578 -24.79 -17.16 -13.51
CA GLU A 578 -25.80 -18.03 -14.12
C GLU A 578 -25.79 -19.46 -13.53
N GLN A 579 -24.64 -19.91 -13.03
CA GLN A 579 -24.43 -21.30 -12.59
C GLN A 579 -24.09 -21.36 -11.12
N GLU A 580 -24.65 -22.35 -10.40
CA GLU A 580 -24.21 -22.68 -9.05
C GLU A 580 -22.86 -23.42 -9.06
N ILE A 581 -21.98 -23.06 -8.12
CA ILE A 581 -20.63 -23.62 -7.97
C ILE A 581 -20.68 -25.13 -7.67
N SER A 582 -21.72 -25.59 -6.96
CA SER A 582 -22.01 -27.01 -6.69
C SER A 582 -22.21 -27.84 -7.97
N GLY A 583 -22.78 -27.25 -9.03
CA GLY A 583 -23.01 -27.91 -10.31
C GLY A 583 -21.75 -28.08 -11.17
N ILE A 584 -20.77 -27.20 -11.01
CA ILE A 584 -19.52 -27.20 -11.79
C ILE A 584 -18.56 -28.33 -11.32
N ALA A 585 -18.51 -28.58 -10.01
CA ALA A 585 -17.72 -29.65 -9.42
C ALA A 585 -18.23 -31.06 -9.81
N ALA A 586 -19.54 -31.22 -10.02
CA ALA A 586 -20.14 -32.48 -10.46
C ALA A 586 -19.94 -32.77 -11.96
N GLY A 587 -19.87 -31.73 -12.81
CA GLY A 587 -19.76 -31.89 -14.27
C GLY A 587 -18.36 -32.28 -14.76
N SER A 588 -17.31 -31.84 -14.07
CA SER A 588 -15.91 -32.07 -14.48
C SER A 588 -15.46 -33.54 -14.35
N GLY A 589 -15.99 -34.28 -13.36
CA GLY A 589 -15.73 -35.72 -13.22
C GLY A 589 -16.29 -36.56 -14.37
N SER A 590 -17.45 -36.19 -14.91
CA SER A 590 -18.12 -36.96 -15.98
C SER A 590 -17.47 -36.77 -17.35
N VAL A 591 -16.96 -35.57 -17.65
CA VAL A 591 -16.29 -35.27 -18.93
C VAL A 591 -14.91 -35.93 -19.00
N VAL A 592 -14.15 -35.93 -17.90
CA VAL A 592 -12.85 -36.61 -17.83
C VAL A 592 -13.02 -38.12 -17.98
N LEU A 593 -14.01 -38.72 -17.32
CA LEU A 593 -14.28 -40.15 -17.46
C LEU A 593 -14.69 -40.53 -18.88
N ALA A 594 -15.53 -39.74 -19.54
CA ALA A 594 -15.93 -39.95 -20.93
C ALA A 594 -14.74 -39.82 -21.90
N ALA A 595 -13.87 -38.83 -21.68
CA ALA A 595 -12.67 -38.63 -22.50
C ALA A 595 -11.67 -39.80 -22.34
N VAL A 596 -11.44 -40.27 -21.10
CA VAL A 596 -10.56 -41.42 -20.83
C VAL A 596 -11.11 -42.69 -21.48
N LEU A 597 -12.43 -42.94 -21.38
CA LEU A 597 -13.08 -44.07 -22.02
C LEU A 597 -13.00 -44.00 -23.56
N ALA A 598 -13.12 -42.81 -24.14
CA ALA A 598 -12.98 -42.62 -25.59
C ALA A 598 -11.54 -42.87 -26.07
N VAL A 599 -10.52 -42.41 -25.33
CA VAL A 599 -9.11 -42.67 -25.67
C VAL A 599 -8.79 -44.16 -25.54
N LEU A 600 -9.29 -44.83 -24.49
CA LEU A 600 -9.11 -46.28 -24.34
C LEU A 600 -9.78 -47.08 -25.45
N ALA A 601 -10.98 -46.68 -25.88
CA ALA A 601 -11.68 -47.31 -27.01
C ALA A 601 -10.90 -47.14 -28.33
N LEU A 602 -10.39 -45.94 -28.61
CA LEU A 602 -9.57 -45.67 -29.80
C LEU A 602 -8.24 -46.43 -29.78
N ALA A 603 -7.59 -46.52 -28.61
CA ALA A 603 -6.37 -47.31 -28.44
C ALA A 603 -6.62 -48.82 -28.68
N GLY A 604 -7.77 -49.34 -28.22
CA GLY A 604 -8.21 -50.71 -28.48
C GLY A 604 -8.44 -50.99 -29.97
N ILE A 605 -9.07 -50.06 -30.70
CA ILE A 605 -9.29 -50.18 -32.16
C ILE A 605 -7.95 -50.14 -32.91
N GLY A 606 -7.02 -49.28 -32.50
CA GLY A 606 -5.67 -49.19 -33.08
C GLY A 606 -4.85 -50.48 -32.89
N LEU A 607 -4.90 -51.08 -31.69
CA LEU A 607 -4.26 -52.36 -31.41
C LEU A 607 -4.89 -53.51 -32.18
N GLY A 608 -6.23 -53.56 -32.28
CA GLY A 608 -6.96 -54.58 -33.04
C GLY A 608 -6.64 -54.53 -34.54
N SER A 609 -6.62 -53.33 -35.13
CA SER A 609 -6.27 -53.14 -36.54
C SER A 609 -4.78 -53.42 -36.84
N GLY A 610 -3.88 -53.13 -35.89
CA GLY A 610 -2.48 -53.53 -35.96
C GLY A 610 -2.27 -55.05 -35.97
N VAL A 611 -3.00 -55.79 -35.14
CA VAL A 611 -2.93 -57.27 -35.09
C VAL A 611 -3.47 -57.90 -36.38
N VAL A 612 -4.56 -57.36 -36.95
CA VAL A 612 -5.11 -57.83 -38.23
C VAL A 612 -4.14 -57.59 -39.39
N LEU A 613 -3.48 -56.42 -39.43
CA LEU A 613 -2.47 -56.11 -40.45
C LEU A 613 -1.22 -56.98 -40.33
N LEU A 614 -0.79 -57.31 -39.10
CA LEU A 614 0.32 -58.23 -38.86
C LEU A 614 -0.02 -59.66 -39.27
N ARG A 615 -1.23 -60.15 -38.98
CA ARG A 615 -1.71 -61.46 -39.45
C ARG A 615 -1.86 -61.50 -40.98
N ALA A 616 -2.34 -60.44 -41.61
CA ALA A 616 -2.44 -60.35 -43.07
C ALA A 616 -1.05 -60.32 -43.75
N ARG A 617 -0.06 -59.66 -43.13
CA ARG A 617 1.34 -59.69 -43.60
C ARG A 617 2.00 -61.05 -43.41
N ALA A 618 1.71 -61.76 -42.32
CA ALA A 618 2.18 -63.13 -42.10
C ALA A 618 1.58 -64.10 -43.14
N ALA A 619 0.28 -63.99 -43.44
CA ALA A 619 -0.38 -64.80 -44.47
C ALA A 619 0.18 -64.54 -45.88
N ARG A 620 0.51 -63.29 -46.23
CA ARG A 620 1.15 -62.96 -47.53
C ARG A 620 2.58 -63.46 -47.66
N ARG A 621 3.31 -63.70 -46.56
CA ARG A 621 4.65 -64.30 -46.60
C ARG A 621 4.62 -65.82 -46.79
N SER A 622 3.52 -66.50 -46.46
CA SER A 622 3.38 -67.95 -46.65
C SER A 622 3.04 -68.37 -48.09
N HIS A 623 2.71 -67.43 -48.98
CA HIS A 623 2.34 -67.70 -50.38
C HIS A 623 3.47 -67.41 -51.39
N LYS A 624 4.68 -67.12 -50.92
CA LYS A 624 5.89 -66.93 -51.75
C LYS A 624 7.05 -67.89 -51.37
N GLY A 625 6.71 -69.04 -50.77
CA GLY A 625 7.62 -70.16 -50.55
C GLY A 625 7.44 -71.21 -51.62
#